data_AF-A0AA88W6Q5-F1
#
_entry.id   AF-A0AA88W6Q5-F1
#
_cell.length_a   1.000
_cell.length_b   1.000
_cell.length_c   1.000
_cell.angle_alpha   90.00
_cell.angle_beta   90.00
_cell.angle_gamma   90.00
#
_symmetry.space_group_name_H-M   'P 1'
#
loop_
_entity.id
_entity.type
_entity.pdbx_description
1 polymer ?
#
loop_
_entity_poly.entity_id
_entity_poly.type
_entity_poly.pdbx_seq_one_letter_code
_entity_poly.pdbx_strand_id
1 'polypeptide(L)'
;MQAAYLKSTYPKEEQFKALTAVAIGIDKGMWVSQTTSRALHDVALKERHEQRMVRYGRVYKDDVEKLRRYKTFNDNVEYIESFSNAGTHTYTLHINEFVDMTKEEFKASRTGYKKSSNPKSSKLASFKYENVTVERP
;
A
#
# COMPACT_ATOMS: atom_id res chain seq x y z
N MET A 1 44.08 -11.94 -6.85
CA MET A 1 45.27 -11.10 -6.59
C MET A 1 45.05 -9.92 -5.63
N GLN A 2 43.91 -9.80 -4.93
CA GLN A 2 43.73 -8.76 -3.89
C GLN A 2 44.00 -9.27 -2.46
N ALA A 3 43.86 -10.57 -2.19
CA ALA A 3 44.13 -11.16 -0.86
C ALA A 3 45.63 -11.23 -0.49
N ALA A 4 46.53 -11.01 -1.45
CA ALA A 4 47.98 -11.01 -1.23
C ALA A 4 48.52 -9.64 -0.78
N TYR A 5 47.77 -8.55 -1.05
CA TYR A 5 48.25 -7.19 -0.77
C TYR A 5 48.06 -6.75 0.69
N LEU A 6 47.13 -7.38 1.42
CA LEU A 6 46.85 -7.02 2.83
C LEU A 6 47.76 -7.71 3.85
N LYS A 7 48.51 -8.75 3.46
CA LYS A 7 49.33 -9.54 4.39
C LYS A 7 50.76 -9.01 4.59
N SER A 8 51.25 -8.09 3.74
CA SER A 8 52.65 -7.66 3.77
C SER A 8 52.89 -6.31 4.46
N THR A 9 51.85 -5.54 4.76
CA THR A 9 52.00 -4.12 5.15
C THR A 9 51.63 -3.81 6.61
N TYR A 10 51.02 -4.76 7.35
CA TYR A 10 50.62 -4.53 8.75
C TYR A 10 51.02 -5.72 9.65
N PRO A 11 51.72 -5.48 10.80
CA PRO A 11 52.08 -6.53 11.75
C PRO A 11 50.83 -7.20 12.33
N LYS A 12 50.91 -8.49 12.68
CA LYS A 12 49.75 -9.34 13.04
C LYS A 12 48.85 -8.75 14.15
N GLU A 13 49.42 -7.94 15.03
CA GLU A 13 48.74 -7.25 16.14
C GLU A 13 47.94 -6.00 15.72
N GLU A 14 48.23 -5.42 14.56
CA GLU A 14 47.48 -4.31 13.98
C GLU A 14 46.41 -4.77 12.98
N GLN A 15 46.51 -5.99 12.45
CA GLN A 15 45.48 -6.55 11.57
C GLN A 15 44.13 -6.70 12.29
N PHE A 16 44.13 -7.07 13.57
CA PHE A 16 42.90 -7.16 14.38
C PHE A 16 42.30 -5.77 14.66
N LYS A 17 43.14 -4.75 14.87
CA LYS A 17 42.71 -3.36 15.09
C LYS A 17 42.13 -2.73 13.82
N ALA A 18 42.76 -2.96 12.67
CA ALA A 18 42.28 -2.50 11.37
C ALA A 18 40.93 -3.14 10.98
N LEU A 19 40.75 -4.44 11.23
CA LEU A 19 39.48 -5.14 11.00
C LEU A 19 38.36 -4.61 11.92
N THR A 20 38.68 -4.31 13.18
CA THR A 20 37.71 -3.75 14.15
C THR A 20 37.29 -2.32 13.75
N ALA A 21 38.23 -1.49 13.29
CA ALA A 21 37.92 -0.13 12.82
C ALA A 21 37.03 -0.12 11.56
N VAL A 22 37.24 -1.07 10.62
CA VAL A 22 36.37 -1.25 9.45
C VAL A 22 34.98 -1.74 9.86
N ALA A 23 34.87 -2.69 10.79
CA ALA A 23 33.58 -3.18 11.29
C ALA A 23 32.75 -2.07 11.97
N ILE A 24 33.36 -1.24 12.83
CA ILE A 24 32.69 -0.10 13.47
C ILE A 24 32.23 0.95 12.44
N GLY A 25 33.00 1.16 11.38
CA GLY A 25 32.64 2.04 10.26
C GLY A 25 31.46 1.50 9.44
N ILE A 26 31.42 0.18 9.21
CA ILE A 26 30.33 -0.50 8.50
C ILE A 26 29.04 -0.48 9.33
N ASP A 27 29.09 -0.77 10.63
CA ASP A 27 27.91 -0.72 11.50
C ASP A 27 27.30 0.68 11.53
N LYS A 28 28.12 1.71 11.80
CA LYS A 28 27.64 3.11 11.77
C LYS A 28 27.12 3.51 10.39
N GLY A 29 27.79 3.13 9.31
CA GLY A 29 27.37 3.43 7.93
C GLY A 29 26.04 2.77 7.55
N MET A 30 25.79 1.56 8.02
CA MET A 30 24.55 0.81 7.77
C MET A 30 23.36 1.43 8.50
N TRP A 31 23.52 1.83 9.76
CA TRP A 31 22.48 2.56 10.50
C TRP A 31 22.17 3.93 9.87
N VAL A 32 23.19 4.68 9.42
CA VAL A 32 23.00 5.96 8.72
C VAL A 32 22.25 5.74 7.41
N SER A 33 22.62 4.74 6.61
CA SER A 33 21.99 4.43 5.32
C SER A 33 20.53 4.00 5.47
N GLN A 34 20.20 3.21 6.50
CA GLN A 34 18.83 2.79 6.76
C GLN A 34 17.98 3.97 7.29
N THR A 35 18.56 4.84 8.11
CA THR A 35 17.85 6.02 8.65
C THR A 35 17.56 7.04 7.56
N THR A 36 18.52 7.32 6.68
CA THR A 36 18.31 8.23 5.54
C THR A 36 17.32 7.66 4.55
N SER A 37 17.37 6.37 4.23
CA SER A 37 16.41 5.72 3.33
C SER A 37 14.97 5.86 3.84
N ARG A 38 14.73 5.61 5.13
CA ARG A 38 13.41 5.78 5.75
C ARG A 38 12.95 7.24 5.72
N ALA A 39 13.83 8.18 6.08
CA ALA A 39 13.50 9.61 6.04
C ALA A 39 13.18 10.09 4.61
N LEU A 40 13.93 9.63 3.61
CA LEU A 40 13.69 9.96 2.20
C LEU A 40 12.36 9.38 1.72
N HIS A 41 12.02 8.16 2.13
CA HIS A 41 10.74 7.53 1.82
C HIS A 41 9.56 8.31 2.43
N ASP A 42 9.68 8.73 3.70
CA ASP A 42 8.67 9.53 4.38
C ASP A 42 8.47 10.90 3.72
N VAL A 43 9.56 11.55 3.31
CA VAL A 43 9.50 12.81 2.55
C VAL A 43 8.78 12.60 1.21
N ALA A 44 9.13 11.55 0.46
CA ALA A 44 8.51 11.25 -0.82
C ALA A 44 7.00 10.92 -0.69
N LEU A 45 6.59 10.22 0.37
CA LEU A 45 5.18 9.97 0.65
C LEU A 45 4.40 11.24 0.97
N LYS A 46 5.00 12.14 1.74
CA LYS A 46 4.40 13.44 2.06
C LYS A 46 4.21 14.28 0.80
N GLU A 47 5.22 14.35 -0.07
CA GLU A 47 5.12 15.05 -1.36
C GLU A 47 4.03 14.46 -2.25
N ARG A 48 3.94 13.11 -2.33
CA ARG A 48 2.87 12.42 -3.06
C ARG A 48 1.48 12.77 -2.52
N HIS A 49 1.33 12.88 -1.19
CA HIS A 49 0.07 13.29 -0.56
C HIS A 49 -0.32 14.71 -0.95
N GLU A 50 0.62 15.66 -0.93
CA GLU A 50 0.38 17.04 -1.31
C GLU A 50 0.02 17.17 -2.80
N GLN A 51 0.73 16.49 -3.69
CA GLN A 51 0.40 16.45 -5.12
C GLN A 51 -1.00 15.90 -5.36
N ARG A 52 -1.39 14.86 -4.62
CA ARG A 52 -2.74 14.29 -4.69
C ARG A 52 -3.79 15.28 -4.19
N MET A 53 -3.51 16.02 -3.11
CA MET A 53 -4.42 17.06 -2.63
C MET A 53 -4.68 18.10 -3.72
N VAL A 54 -3.62 18.56 -4.40
CA VAL A 54 -3.74 19.49 -5.52
C VAL A 54 -4.52 18.87 -6.68
N ARG A 55 -4.16 17.65 -7.09
CA ARG A 55 -4.77 16.96 -8.25
C ARG A 55 -6.28 16.76 -8.11
N TYR A 56 -6.76 16.43 -6.90
CA TYR A 56 -8.17 16.15 -6.63
C TYR A 56 -8.88 17.26 -5.84
N GLY A 57 -8.27 18.45 -5.72
CA GLY A 57 -8.85 19.60 -5.03
C GLY A 57 -9.23 19.33 -3.57
N ARG A 58 -8.44 18.51 -2.85
CA ARG A 58 -8.71 18.21 -1.43
C ARG A 58 -8.22 19.33 -0.54
N VAL A 59 -9.14 19.86 0.25
CA VAL A 59 -8.89 20.83 1.31
C VAL A 59 -9.40 20.23 2.61
N TYR A 60 -8.54 20.17 3.63
CA TYR A 60 -8.91 19.72 4.97
C TYR A 60 -9.23 20.92 5.85
N LYS A 61 -10.06 20.70 6.87
CA LYS A 61 -10.52 21.76 7.76
C LYS A 61 -9.39 22.30 8.64
N ASP A 62 -8.56 21.41 9.18
CA ASP A 62 -7.48 21.72 10.11
C ASP A 62 -6.29 20.77 9.93
N ASP A 63 -5.17 21.11 10.57
CA ASP A 63 -3.94 20.31 10.51
C ASP A 63 -4.11 18.93 11.17
N VAL A 64 -5.01 18.82 12.15
CA VAL A 64 -5.32 17.56 12.83
C VAL A 64 -6.02 16.59 11.88
N GLU A 65 -7.00 17.07 11.12
CA GLU A 65 -7.66 16.32 10.06
C GLU A 65 -6.66 15.97 8.96
N LYS A 66 -5.83 16.94 8.52
CA LYS A 66 -4.80 16.69 7.51
C LYS A 66 -3.86 15.56 7.94
N LEU A 67 -3.42 15.55 9.20
CA LEU A 67 -2.57 14.49 9.75
C LEU A 67 -3.30 13.14 9.80
N ARG A 68 -4.58 13.11 10.23
CA ARG A 68 -5.40 11.88 10.23
C ARG A 68 -5.54 11.31 8.82
N ARG A 69 -5.83 12.18 7.85
CA ARG A 69 -6.00 11.83 6.43
C ARG A 69 -4.69 11.40 5.79
N TYR A 70 -3.57 12.00 6.19
CA TYR A 70 -2.23 11.57 5.78
C TYR A 70 -1.91 10.16 6.28
N LYS A 71 -2.25 9.84 7.54
CA LYS A 71 -2.07 8.48 8.07
C LYS A 71 -2.87 7.46 7.26
N THR A 72 -4.15 7.72 7.01
CA THR A 72 -4.99 6.85 6.18
C THR A 72 -4.46 6.72 4.76
N PHE A 73 -3.95 7.80 4.17
CA PHE A 73 -3.29 7.78 2.88
C PHE A 73 -2.09 6.84 2.87
N ASN A 74 -1.21 6.94 3.89
CA ASN A 74 -0.04 6.10 4.01
C ASN A 74 -0.41 4.60 4.10
N ASP A 75 -1.32 4.26 5.02
CA ASP A 75 -1.78 2.89 5.22
C ASP A 75 -2.38 2.29 3.93
N ASN A 76 -3.14 3.09 3.18
CA ASN A 76 -3.76 2.67 1.93
C ASN A 76 -2.73 2.55 0.78
N VAL A 77 -1.71 3.42 0.71
CA VAL A 77 -0.63 3.34 -0.29
C VAL A 77 0.19 2.07 -0.07
N GLU A 78 0.58 1.79 1.17
CA GLU A 78 1.30 0.56 1.52
C GLU A 78 0.50 -0.69 1.15
N TYR A 79 -0.82 -0.67 1.39
CA TYR A 79 -1.72 -1.74 0.96
C TYR A 79 -1.74 -1.90 -0.57
N ILE A 80 -1.82 -0.80 -1.32
CA ILE A 80 -1.82 -0.83 -2.79
C ILE A 80 -0.50 -1.38 -3.34
N GLU A 81 0.64 -0.88 -2.82
CA GLU A 81 1.97 -1.28 -3.26
C GLU A 81 2.22 -2.77 -2.95
N SER A 82 1.90 -3.23 -1.75
CA SER A 82 2.01 -4.65 -1.38
C SER A 82 1.08 -5.55 -2.20
N PHE A 83 -0.16 -5.12 -2.44
CA PHE A 83 -1.12 -5.89 -3.23
C PHE A 83 -0.70 -6.02 -4.69
N SER A 84 -0.18 -4.94 -5.29
CA SER A 84 0.30 -4.95 -6.67
C SER A 84 1.58 -5.77 -6.83
N ASN A 85 2.50 -5.71 -5.86
CA ASN A 85 3.78 -6.42 -5.92
C ASN A 85 3.65 -7.94 -5.68
N ALA A 86 2.56 -8.39 -5.06
CA ALA A 86 2.33 -9.80 -4.80
C ALA A 86 2.19 -10.63 -6.08
N GLY A 87 1.76 -10.04 -7.21
CA GLY A 87 1.63 -10.74 -8.50
C GLY A 87 0.59 -11.88 -8.52
N THR A 88 -0.18 -12.05 -7.45
CA THR A 88 -1.15 -13.14 -7.27
C THR A 88 -2.55 -12.81 -7.79
N HIS A 89 -2.82 -11.56 -8.14
CA HIS A 89 -4.15 -11.08 -8.50
C HIS A 89 -4.23 -10.74 -9.99
N THR A 90 -5.39 -10.97 -10.59
CA THR A 90 -5.69 -10.64 -12.00
C THR A 90 -5.97 -9.15 -12.23
N TYR A 91 -5.96 -8.35 -11.15
CA TYR A 91 -6.18 -6.91 -11.19
C TYR A 91 -5.17 -6.19 -10.31
N THR A 92 -4.94 -4.91 -10.63
CA THR A 92 -4.04 -4.02 -9.89
C THR A 92 -4.84 -2.95 -9.16
N LEU A 93 -4.31 -2.50 -8.03
CA LEU A 93 -4.82 -1.34 -7.31
C LEU A 93 -3.97 -0.12 -7.64
N HIS A 94 -4.59 1.05 -7.65
CA HIS A 94 -3.91 2.32 -7.91
C HIS A 94 -4.40 3.41 -6.96
N ILE A 95 -3.56 4.42 -6.75
CA ILE A 95 -3.86 5.59 -5.93
C ILE A 95 -4.98 6.40 -6.61
N ASN A 96 -6.11 6.57 -5.93
CA ASN A 96 -7.31 7.23 -6.46
C ASN A 96 -7.76 8.41 -5.56
N GLU A 97 -8.93 8.99 -5.83
CA GLU A 97 -9.48 10.10 -5.03
C GLU A 97 -9.97 9.71 -3.61
N PHE A 98 -10.04 8.42 -3.29
CA PHE A 98 -10.52 7.84 -2.03
C PHE A 98 -9.41 7.28 -1.15
N VAL A 99 -8.15 7.42 -1.56
CA VAL A 99 -7.01 6.85 -0.82
C VAL A 99 -6.86 7.45 0.60
N ASP A 100 -7.50 8.59 0.90
CA ASP A 100 -7.51 9.25 2.21
C ASP A 100 -8.75 8.88 3.07
N MET A 101 -9.56 7.93 2.60
CA MET A 101 -10.77 7.45 3.28
C MET A 101 -10.55 6.06 3.89
N THR A 102 -11.17 5.82 5.04
CA THR A 102 -11.24 4.45 5.58
C THR A 102 -12.30 3.63 4.85
N LYS A 103 -12.26 2.30 4.99
CA LYS A 103 -13.26 1.41 4.38
C LYS A 103 -14.68 1.71 4.86
N GLU A 104 -14.82 2.09 6.13
CA GLU A 104 -16.09 2.43 6.76
C GLU A 104 -16.62 3.77 6.25
N GLU A 105 -15.76 4.79 6.16
CA GLU A 105 -16.12 6.10 5.60
C GLU A 105 -16.51 5.99 4.13
N PHE A 106 -15.76 5.21 3.35
CA PHE A 106 -16.09 4.92 1.95
C PHE A 106 -17.44 4.22 1.85
N LYS A 107 -17.68 3.19 2.66
CA LYS A 107 -18.97 2.48 2.66
C LYS A 107 -20.14 3.40 3.05
N ALA A 108 -19.98 4.20 4.10
CA ALA A 108 -21.04 5.08 4.58
C ALA A 108 -21.41 6.18 3.57
N SER A 109 -20.44 6.68 2.82
CA SER A 109 -20.64 7.82 1.91
C SER A 109 -20.86 7.43 0.44
N ARG A 110 -20.31 6.29 -0.02
CA ARG A 110 -20.31 5.89 -1.44
C ARG A 110 -21.11 4.63 -1.75
N THR A 111 -21.58 3.89 -0.74
CA THR A 111 -22.52 2.78 -0.96
C THR A 111 -23.88 3.07 -0.33
N GLY A 112 -24.94 2.91 -1.11
CA GLY A 112 -26.33 3.12 -0.67
C GLY A 112 -27.20 1.87 -0.66
N TYR A 113 -26.65 0.71 -1.05
CA TYR A 113 -27.42 -0.52 -1.15
C TYR A 113 -27.82 -1.01 0.25
N LYS A 114 -29.13 -1.03 0.50
CA LYS A 114 -29.74 -1.64 1.68
C LYS A 114 -30.47 -2.89 1.25
N LYS A 115 -30.00 -4.05 1.71
CA LYS A 115 -30.69 -5.32 1.45
C LYS A 115 -32.06 -5.25 2.12
N SER A 116 -33.12 -5.22 1.32
CA SER A 116 -34.50 -5.35 1.79
C SER A 116 -34.63 -6.67 2.55
N SER A 117 -34.98 -6.62 3.84
CA SER A 117 -35.25 -7.80 4.67
C SER A 117 -36.52 -8.53 4.26
N ASN A 118 -37.35 -7.92 3.40
CA ASN A 118 -38.43 -8.62 2.74
C ASN A 118 -37.85 -9.31 1.51
N PRO A 119 -37.67 -10.65 1.52
CA PRO A 119 -37.79 -11.37 0.27
C PRO A 119 -39.19 -11.02 -0.21
N LYS A 120 -39.30 -10.17 -1.24
CA LYS A 120 -40.48 -10.25 -2.09
C LYS A 120 -40.47 -11.71 -2.52
N SER A 121 -41.35 -12.51 -1.92
CA SER A 121 -41.74 -13.79 -2.44
C SER A 121 -41.92 -13.51 -3.91
N SER A 122 -40.97 -13.97 -4.73
CA SER A 122 -41.19 -14.13 -6.13
C SER A 122 -42.24 -15.22 -6.16
N LYS A 123 -43.49 -14.82 -5.93
CA LYS A 123 -44.67 -15.55 -6.33
C LYS A 123 -44.34 -15.88 -7.76
N LEU A 124 -43.94 -17.14 -7.99
CA LEU A 124 -43.47 -17.63 -9.26
C LEU A 124 -44.35 -16.96 -10.29
N ALA A 125 -43.73 -16.16 -11.17
CA ALA A 125 -44.45 -15.68 -12.32
C ALA A 125 -44.92 -16.95 -13.01
N SER A 126 -46.21 -17.25 -12.81
CA SER A 126 -46.92 -18.36 -13.41
C SER A 126 -46.54 -18.33 -14.87
N PHE A 127 -45.71 -19.28 -15.27
CA PHE A 127 -45.17 -19.33 -16.60
C PHE A 127 -46.36 -19.58 -17.52
N LYS A 128 -46.70 -18.58 -18.34
CA LYS A 128 -47.98 -18.50 -19.06
C LYS A 128 -48.20 -19.63 -20.07
N TYR A 129 -47.17 -20.45 -20.35
CA TYR A 129 -47.15 -21.47 -21.39
C TYR A 129 -46.81 -22.87 -20.87
N GLU A 130 -46.97 -23.14 -19.57
CA GLU A 130 -46.62 -24.46 -19.00
C GLU A 130 -47.46 -25.62 -19.58
N ASN A 131 -48.63 -25.32 -20.17
CA ASN A 131 -49.56 -26.32 -20.70
C ASN A 131 -49.70 -26.30 -22.23
N VAL A 132 -48.64 -26.00 -23.00
CA VAL A 132 -48.71 -26.12 -24.46
C VAL A 132 -48.31 -27.55 -24.87
N THR A 133 -49.29 -28.43 -25.02
CA THR A 133 -49.11 -29.69 -25.75
C THR A 133 -48.97 -29.38 -27.23
N VAL A 134 -47.77 -29.62 -27.76
CA VAL A 134 -47.49 -29.55 -29.20
C VAL A 134 -48.13 -30.79 -29.84
N GLU A 135 -49.23 -30.60 -30.57
CA GLU A 135 -49.73 -31.64 -31.46
C GLU A 135 -48.72 -31.83 -32.60
N ARG A 136 -48.18 -33.05 -32.69
CA ARG A 136 -47.22 -33.43 -33.72
C ARG A 136 -47.99 -33.80 -35.00
N PRO A 137 -47.57 -33.31 -36.19
CA PRO A 137 -48.20 -33.66 -37.46
C PRO A 137 -48.02 -35.14 -37.83
#